data_AF-M0D0V9-F1
#
_entry.id   AF-M0D0V9-F1
#
_cell.length_a   1.000
_cell.length_b   1.000
_cell.length_c   1.000
_cell.angle_alpha   90.00
_cell.angle_beta   90.00
_cell.angle_gamma   90.00
#
_symmetry.space_group_name_H-M   'P 1'
#
loop_
_entity.id
_entity.type
_entity.pdbx_description
1 polymer ?
#
loop_
_entity_poly.entity_id
_entity_poly.type
_entity_poly.pdbx_seq_one_letter_code
_entity_poly.pdbx_strand_id
1 'polypeptide(L)'
;MNAVDRWEAALADRGELSPEVVDRLLDLHGERGARAIDAVAERRVKEYRDFTVVVGFDEEYVIEDDSCDCKDAEYNLNDDDPEELCWHAIAVRIARAVDALDHHDMWYSEVREFL
;
A
#
# COMPACT_ATOMS: atom_id res chain seq x y z
N MET A 1 1.78 -17.93 7.21
CA MET A 1 0.60 -17.07 7.40
C MET A 1 0.82 -16.21 8.62
N ASN A 2 1.47 -15.07 8.38
CA ASN A 2 1.77 -14.04 9.37
C ASN A 2 0.51 -13.15 9.61
N ALA A 3 0.63 -12.09 10.39
CA ALA A 3 -0.45 -11.16 10.67
C ALA A 3 -0.88 -10.38 9.42
N VAL A 4 0.06 -10.05 8.52
CA VAL A 4 -0.21 -9.40 7.23
C VAL A 4 -1.09 -10.27 6.34
N ASP A 5 -0.67 -11.51 6.10
CA ASP A 5 -1.40 -12.49 5.29
C ASP A 5 -2.85 -12.68 5.79
N ARG A 6 -3.06 -12.58 7.11
CA ARG A 6 -4.38 -12.77 7.73
C ARG A 6 -5.32 -11.60 7.47
N TRP A 7 -4.85 -10.36 7.64
CA TRP A 7 -5.73 -9.21 7.38
C TRP A 7 -5.97 -9.03 5.88
N GLU A 8 -4.98 -9.33 5.04
CA GLU A 8 -5.13 -9.27 3.58
C GLU A 8 -6.17 -10.28 3.09
N ALA A 9 -6.11 -11.53 3.56
CA ALA A 9 -7.12 -12.53 3.26
C ALA A 9 -8.53 -12.10 3.73
N ALA A 10 -8.62 -11.44 4.90
CA ALA A 10 -9.89 -10.96 5.43
C ALA A 10 -10.47 -9.79 4.64
N LEU A 11 -9.62 -8.94 4.04
CA LEU A 11 -10.05 -7.92 3.08
C LEU A 11 -10.52 -8.56 1.78
N ALA A 12 -9.73 -9.48 1.21
CA ALA A 12 -10.05 -10.15 -0.05
C ALA A 12 -11.38 -10.94 0.01
N ASP A 13 -11.66 -11.58 1.14
CA ASP A 13 -12.91 -12.30 1.38
C ASP A 13 -14.14 -11.35 1.42
N ARG A 14 -13.96 -10.14 1.98
CA ARG A 14 -15.04 -9.16 2.13
C ARG A 14 -15.18 -8.22 0.93
N GLY A 15 -14.10 -7.97 0.21
CA GLY A 15 -14.00 -6.96 -0.84
C GLY A 15 -14.08 -5.51 -0.35
N GLU A 16 -13.97 -5.26 0.97
CA GLU A 16 -14.09 -3.92 1.55
C GLU A 16 -13.31 -3.77 2.86
N LEU A 17 -12.97 -2.52 3.21
CA LEU A 17 -12.42 -2.12 4.50
C LEU A 17 -13.50 -2.16 5.59
N SER A 18 -13.74 -3.35 6.15
CA SER A 18 -14.64 -3.49 7.30
C SER A 18 -14.04 -2.93 8.59
N PRO A 19 -14.86 -2.45 9.56
CA PRO A 19 -14.36 -1.92 10.83
C PRO A 19 -13.42 -2.86 11.59
N GLU A 20 -13.71 -4.16 11.60
CA GLU A 20 -12.87 -5.17 12.25
C GLU A 20 -11.45 -5.24 11.65
N VAL A 21 -11.35 -5.12 10.32
CA VAL A 21 -10.05 -5.17 9.64
C VAL A 21 -9.30 -3.85 9.79
N VAL A 22 -10.02 -2.72 9.81
CA VAL A 22 -9.45 -1.40 10.13
C VAL A 22 -8.82 -1.44 11.52
N ASP A 23 -9.53 -1.92 12.54
CA ASP A 23 -8.99 -2.03 13.90
C ASP A 23 -7.72 -2.89 13.92
N ARG A 24 -7.71 -4.03 13.22
CA ARG A 24 -6.51 -4.89 13.12
C ARG A 24 -5.34 -4.19 12.41
N LEU A 25 -5.58 -3.43 11.35
CA LEU A 25 -4.55 -2.67 10.64
C LEU A 25 -3.95 -1.58 11.54
N LEU A 26 -4.79 -0.89 12.31
CA LEU A 26 -4.36 0.14 13.26
C LEU A 26 -3.59 -0.45 14.44
N ASP A 27 -4.03 -1.59 14.98
CA ASP A 27 -3.33 -2.27 16.08
C ASP A 27 -1.96 -2.79 15.65
N LEU A 28 -1.85 -3.31 14.43
CA LEU A 28 -0.60 -3.91 13.92
C LEU A 28 0.40 -2.85 13.43
N HIS A 29 -0.08 -1.86 12.65
CA HIS A 29 0.80 -0.92 11.94
C HIS A 29 0.74 0.51 12.48
N GLY A 30 -0.12 0.80 13.46
CA GLY A 30 -0.24 2.13 14.08
C GLY A 30 -0.51 3.23 13.05
N GLU A 31 0.28 4.30 13.11
CA GLU A 31 0.17 5.44 12.19
C GLU A 31 0.40 5.05 10.72
N ARG A 32 1.25 4.04 10.45
CA ARG A 32 1.46 3.54 9.08
C ARG A 32 0.16 2.93 8.53
N GLY A 33 -0.56 2.18 9.36
CA GLY A 33 -1.86 1.62 9.01
C GLY A 33 -2.91 2.70 8.71
N ALA A 34 -2.98 3.73 9.55
CA ALA A 34 -3.90 4.86 9.34
C ALA A 34 -3.65 5.58 8.01
N ARG A 35 -2.38 5.94 7.72
CA ARG A 35 -2.00 6.62 6.47
C ARG A 35 -2.29 5.76 5.24
N ALA A 36 -2.11 4.45 5.34
CA ALA A 36 -2.41 3.52 4.26
C ALA A 36 -3.91 3.50 3.94
N ILE A 37 -4.76 3.44 4.97
CA ILE A 37 -6.22 3.51 4.81
C ILE A 37 -6.64 4.81 4.14
N ASP A 38 -6.12 5.95 4.60
CA ASP A 38 -6.39 7.26 4.00
C ASP A 38 -5.99 7.29 2.52
N ALA A 39 -4.84 6.71 2.17
CA ALA A 39 -4.36 6.66 0.79
C ALA A 39 -5.27 5.85 -0.14
N VAL A 40 -5.81 4.73 0.34
CA VAL A 40 -6.78 3.95 -0.44
C VAL A 40 -8.09 4.73 -0.59
N ALA A 41 -8.59 5.34 0.49
CA ALA A 41 -9.82 6.14 0.45
C ALA A 41 -9.70 7.34 -0.50
N GLU A 42 -8.51 7.95 -0.60
CA GLU A 42 -8.20 9.07 -1.48
C GLU A 42 -7.77 8.65 -2.90
N ARG A 43 -7.82 7.35 -3.23
CA ARG A 43 -7.40 6.80 -4.54
C ARG A 43 -5.97 7.17 -4.93
N ARG A 44 -5.05 7.17 -3.95
CA ARG A 44 -3.63 7.49 -4.16
C ARG A 44 -2.78 6.30 -4.59
N VAL A 45 -3.35 5.10 -4.68
CA VAL A 45 -2.67 3.89 -5.19
C VAL A 45 -3.00 3.72 -6.66
N LYS A 46 -2.01 3.97 -7.52
CA LYS A 46 -2.13 3.96 -8.97
C LYS A 46 -1.48 2.71 -9.54
N GLU A 47 -2.18 2.01 -10.43
CA GLU A 47 -1.60 0.90 -11.16
C GLU A 47 -1.38 1.27 -12.62
N TYR A 48 -0.13 1.22 -13.05
CA TYR A 48 0.28 1.34 -14.44
C TYR A 48 0.58 -0.04 -15.01
N ARG A 49 0.88 -0.11 -16.31
CA ARG A 49 1.19 -1.38 -16.98
C ARG A 49 2.43 -2.09 -16.43
N ASP A 50 3.36 -1.33 -15.88
CA ASP A 50 4.67 -1.77 -15.40
C ASP A 50 4.81 -1.69 -13.88
N PHE A 51 4.19 -0.71 -13.22
CA PHE A 51 4.39 -0.46 -11.80
C PHE A 51 3.11 -0.09 -11.05
N THR A 52 3.10 -0.38 -9.75
CA THR A 52 2.17 0.24 -8.80
C THR A 52 2.87 1.41 -8.12
N VAL A 53 2.23 2.58 -8.14
CA VAL A 53 2.76 3.83 -7.58
C VAL A 53 1.82 4.33 -6.50
N VAL A 54 2.36 4.69 -5.35
CA VAL A 54 1.60 5.34 -4.29
C VAL A 54 2.00 6.81 -4.24
N VAL A 55 1.01 7.69 -4.41
CA VAL A 55 1.22 9.14 -4.27
C VAL A 55 1.32 9.46 -2.78
N GLY A 56 2.53 9.81 -2.33
CA GLY A 56 2.80 10.31 -1.00
C GLY A 56 2.45 11.79 -0.85
N PHE A 57 2.76 12.36 0.32
CA PHE A 57 2.56 13.79 0.57
C PHE A 57 3.59 14.66 -0.16
N ASP A 58 4.85 14.21 -0.17
CA ASP A 58 5.96 14.95 -0.75
C ASP A 58 6.32 14.45 -2.16
N GLU A 59 6.24 13.14 -2.38
CA GLU A 59 6.78 12.44 -3.56
C GLU A 59 5.92 11.21 -3.92
N GLU A 60 6.16 10.65 -5.10
CA GLU A 60 5.57 9.39 -5.55
C GLU A 60 6.53 8.22 -5.26
N TYR A 61 5.98 7.08 -4.86
CA TYR A 61 6.76 5.90 -4.49
C TYR A 61 6.34 4.71 -5.35
N VAL A 62 7.31 4.13 -6.06
CA VAL A 62 7.12 2.88 -6.80
C VAL A 62 7.17 1.72 -5.82
N ILE A 63 6.19 0.82 -5.91
CA ILE A 63 6.07 -0.35 -5.02
C ILE A 63 6.13 -1.63 -5.86
N GLU A 64 7.13 -2.45 -5.57
CA GLU A 64 7.35 -3.76 -6.19
C GLU A 64 7.60 -4.79 -5.10
N ASP A 65 6.81 -5.86 -5.03
CA ASP A 65 6.92 -6.91 -4.01
C ASP A 65 7.08 -6.37 -2.57
N ASP A 66 6.25 -5.37 -2.22
CA ASP A 66 6.27 -4.61 -0.95
C ASP A 66 7.51 -3.75 -0.68
N SER A 67 8.50 -3.76 -1.58
CA SER A 67 9.64 -2.87 -1.51
C SER A 67 9.24 -1.43 -1.81
N CYS A 68 9.81 -0.49 -1.06
CA CYS A 68 9.62 0.94 -1.20
C CYS A 68 10.93 1.65 -0.85
N ASP A 69 11.29 2.70 -1.59
CA ASP A 69 12.48 3.51 -1.35
C ASP A 69 12.22 4.70 -0.42
N CYS A 70 11.11 4.71 0.32
CA CYS A 70 10.83 5.77 1.28
C CYS A 70 11.77 5.68 2.49
N LYS A 71 12.04 6.84 3.12
CA LYS A 71 12.90 6.93 4.31
C LYS A 71 12.44 6.04 5.47
N ASP A 72 11.14 5.78 5.58
CA ASP A 72 10.62 4.91 6.63
C ASP A 72 11.05 3.45 6.39
N ALA A 73 10.97 2.98 5.15
CA ALA A 73 11.50 1.67 4.77
C ALA A 73 13.02 1.60 4.91
N GLU A 74 13.74 2.61 4.40
CA GLU A 74 15.21 2.64 4.41
C GLU A 74 15.81 2.63 5.83
N TYR A 75 15.18 3.29 6.80
CA TYR A 75 15.79 3.54 8.11
C TYR A 75 15.08 2.89 9.30
N ASN A 76 13.79 2.53 9.18
CA ASN A 76 12.98 2.14 10.33
C ASN A 76 12.31 0.77 10.21
N LEU A 77 12.51 0.03 9.12
CA LEU A 77 11.94 -1.31 8.93
C LEU A 77 13.05 -2.35 8.82
N ASN A 78 12.75 -3.55 9.28
CA ASN A 78 13.55 -4.73 9.08
C ASN A 78 13.10 -5.48 7.82
N ASP A 79 13.90 -5.43 6.75
CA ASP A 79 13.61 -6.12 5.48
C ASP A 79 13.47 -7.64 5.63
N ASP A 80 14.01 -8.24 6.70
CA ASP A 80 13.86 -9.67 6.99
C ASP A 80 12.53 -10.00 7.71
N ASP A 81 11.78 -9.00 8.19
CA ASP A 81 10.48 -9.18 8.85
C ASP A 81 9.31 -8.84 7.89
N PRO A 82 8.57 -9.84 7.39
CA PRO A 82 7.47 -9.60 6.45
C PRO A 82 6.24 -8.93 7.08
N GLU A 83 6.22 -8.68 8.39
CA GLU A 83 5.19 -7.88 9.06
C GLU A 83 5.55 -6.39 9.16
N GLU A 84 6.83 -6.03 8.93
CA GLU A 84 7.31 -4.65 8.98
C GLU A 84 7.23 -3.97 7.61
N LEU A 85 6.07 -3.38 7.33
CA LEU A 85 5.79 -2.69 6.07
C LEU A 85 5.67 -1.17 6.27
N CYS A 86 6.15 -0.41 5.28
CA CYS A 86 5.91 1.03 5.24
C CYS A 86 4.44 1.28 4.86
N TRP A 87 3.93 2.48 5.12
CA TRP A 87 2.53 2.78 4.82
C TRP A 87 2.19 2.66 3.32
N HIS A 88 3.15 2.90 2.41
CA HIS A 88 2.93 2.74 0.97
C HIS A 88 2.69 1.28 0.59
N ALA A 89 3.51 0.35 1.09
CA ALA A 89 3.36 -1.08 0.84
C ALA A 89 2.03 -1.60 1.41
N ILE A 90 1.68 -1.18 2.63
CA ILE A 90 0.39 -1.50 3.25
C ILE A 90 -0.77 -1.00 2.37
N ALA A 91 -0.69 0.23 1.84
CA ALA A 91 -1.74 0.80 0.99
C ALA A 91 -1.94 -0.02 -0.29
N VAL A 92 -0.86 -0.48 -0.93
CA VAL A 92 -0.93 -1.35 -2.12
C VAL A 92 -1.63 -2.66 -1.81
N ARG A 93 -1.25 -3.33 -0.71
CA ARG A 93 -1.89 -4.58 -0.30
C ARG A 93 -3.38 -4.40 -0.01
N ILE A 94 -3.76 -3.33 0.72
CA ILE A 94 -5.17 -3.02 0.97
C ILE A 94 -5.90 -2.78 -0.36
N ALA A 95 -5.40 -1.90 -1.22
CA ALA A 95 -6.06 -1.52 -2.46
C ALA A 95 -6.25 -2.72 -3.40
N ARG A 96 -5.25 -3.61 -3.51
CA ARG A 96 -5.37 -4.86 -4.26
C ARG A 96 -6.43 -5.78 -3.68
N ALA A 97 -6.42 -5.98 -2.36
CA ALA A 97 -7.33 -6.90 -1.70
C ALA A 97 -8.81 -6.46 -1.81
N VAL A 98 -9.08 -5.16 -1.92
CA VAL A 98 -10.45 -4.61 -2.03
C VAL A 98 -10.79 -4.08 -3.43
N ASP A 99 -9.98 -4.38 -4.45
CA ASP A 99 -10.17 -3.95 -5.84
C ASP A 99 -10.34 -2.41 -5.99
N ALA A 100 -9.53 -1.65 -5.24
CA ALA A 100 -9.56 -0.18 -5.19
C ALA A 100 -8.35 0.48 -5.83
N LEU A 101 -7.61 -0.24 -6.69
CA LEU A 101 -6.52 0.32 -7.47
C LEU A 101 -7.06 1.34 -8.49
N ASP A 102 -6.36 2.47 -8.63
CA ASP A 102 -6.64 3.45 -9.67
C ASP A 102 -5.86 3.05 -10.94
N HIS A 103 -6.51 2.29 -11.83
CA HIS A 103 -5.85 1.75 -13.03
C HIS A 103 -5.66 2.81 -14.13
N HIS A 104 -4.44 2.87 -14.65
CA HIS A 104 -4.05 3.72 -15.77
C HIS A 104 -3.50 2.84 -16.89
N ASP A 105 -4.18 2.82 -18.05
CA ASP A 105 -3.74 2.05 -19.22
C ASP A 105 -2.61 2.77 -20.00
N MET A 106 -1.51 3.06 -19.31
CA MET A 106 -0.29 3.70 -19.80
C MET A 106 0.93 3.19 -19.04
N TRP A 107 2.14 3.47 -19.53
CA TRP A 107 3.38 3.11 -18.85
C TRP A 107 3.80 4.23 -17.89
N TYR A 108 4.25 3.90 -16.68
CA TYR A 108 4.62 4.95 -15.71
C TYR A 108 5.80 5.81 -16.23
N SER A 109 6.74 5.20 -16.95
CA SER A 109 7.85 5.93 -17.59
C SER A 109 7.39 7.03 -18.54
N GLU A 110 6.24 6.86 -19.20
CA GLU A 110 5.67 7.87 -20.11
C GLU A 110 5.03 9.04 -19.37
N VAL A 111 4.78 8.92 -18.06
CA VAL A 111 4.15 9.97 -17.23
C VAL A 111 5.18 10.66 -16.35
N ARG A 112 6.10 9.90 -15.75
CA ARG A 112 7.14 10.42 -14.85
C ARG A 112 8.05 11.44 -15.53
N GLU A 113 8.32 11.29 -16.83
CA GLU A 113 9.15 12.25 -17.58
C GLU A 113 8.52 13.65 -17.74
N PHE A 114 7.23 13.81 -17.41
CA PHE A 114 6.49 15.08 -17.55
C PHE A 114 6.17 15.78 -16.22
N LEU A 115 6.55 15.20 -15.08
CA LEU A 115 6.37 15.77 -13.73
C LEU A 115 7.70 16.32 -13.19
#